data_AF-A0A972A0D6-F1
#
_entry.id   AF-A0A972A0D6-F1
#
_cell.length_a   1.000
_cell.length_b   1.000
_cell.length_c   1.000
_cell.angle_alpha   90.00
_cell.angle_beta   90.00
_cell.angle_gamma   90.00
#
_symmetry.space_group_name_H-M   'P 1'
#
loop_
_entity.id
_entity.type
_entity.pdbx_description
1 polymer ?
#
loop_
_entity_poly.entity_id
_entity_poly.type
_entity_poly.pdbx_seq_one_letter_code
_entity_poly.pdbx_strand_id
1 'polypeptide(L)'
;MSVELRIKGLRSAINEKYPGLSTEVIAKTHDDDLQTYIQTQYVLNNHPDANIFFYAGAGVYGGIRAICESNRRDQIMVFAYDLYDEARKYLNEGTLIPLALYQDPYNQGYSAVKIIICYTGKALNQIFTN
;
A
#
# COMPACT_ATOMS: atom_id res chain seq x y z
N MET A 1 -9.40 -7.07 7.27
CA MET A 1 -8.72 -7.15 8.59
C MET A 1 -7.30 -6.55 8.55
N SER A 2 -6.48 -6.84 7.54
CA SER A 2 -5.10 -6.31 7.45
C SER A 2 -5.00 -4.79 7.26
N VAL A 3 -5.81 -4.20 6.37
CA VAL A 3 -5.79 -2.75 6.08
C VAL A 3 -6.10 -1.90 7.31
N GLU A 4 -7.10 -2.27 8.11
CA GLU A 4 -7.44 -1.56 9.36
C GLU A 4 -6.29 -1.54 10.35
N LEU A 5 -5.56 -2.67 10.49
CA LEU A 5 -4.41 -2.75 11.38
C LEU A 5 -3.26 -1.88 10.90
N ARG A 6 -3.04 -1.80 9.57
CA ARG A 6 -2.06 -0.88 8.96
C ARG A 6 -2.40 0.57 9.25
N ILE A 7 -3.65 0.97 9.06
CA ILE A 7 -4.13 2.33 9.35
C ILE A 7 -3.97 2.64 10.84
N LYS A 8 -4.36 1.71 11.73
CA LYS A 8 -4.21 1.89 13.18
C LYS A 8 -2.75 2.08 13.56
N GLY A 9 -1.85 1.22 13.07
CA GLY A 9 -0.42 1.32 13.34
C GLY A 9 0.19 2.63 12.86
N LEU A 10 -0.16 3.07 11.64
CA LEU A 10 0.29 4.33 11.07
C LEU A 10 -0.16 5.53 11.91
N ARG A 11 -1.45 5.57 12.29
CA ARG A 11 -1.99 6.67 13.12
C ARG A 11 -1.39 6.70 14.51
N SER A 12 -1.24 5.55 15.17
CA SER A 12 -0.58 5.47 16.47
C SER A 12 0.85 5.99 16.40
N ALA A 13 1.63 5.56 15.41
CA ALA A 13 3.01 6.02 15.25
C ALA A 13 3.10 7.54 15.05
N ILE A 14 2.21 8.12 14.23
CA ILE A 14 2.19 9.56 13.96
C ILE A 14 1.83 10.34 15.20
N ASN A 15 0.74 9.96 15.88
CA ASN A 15 0.28 10.66 17.08
C ASN A 15 1.28 10.59 18.24
N GLU A 16 1.97 9.46 18.41
CA GLU A 16 2.87 9.23 19.55
C GLU A 16 4.28 9.79 19.32
N LYS A 17 4.78 9.76 18.07
CA LYS A 17 6.19 10.02 17.77
C LYS A 17 6.45 11.18 16.82
N TYR A 18 5.44 11.61 16.06
CA TYR A 18 5.59 12.62 15.01
C TYR A 18 4.48 13.68 15.07
N PRO A 19 4.38 14.46 16.16
CA PRO A 19 3.27 15.40 16.38
C PRO A 19 3.19 16.54 15.35
N GLY A 20 4.23 16.74 14.54
CA GLY A 20 4.23 17.70 13.42
C GLY A 20 3.60 17.17 12.13
N LEU A 21 3.20 15.89 12.09
CA LEU A 21 2.50 15.29 10.95
C LEU A 21 0.99 15.25 11.25
N SER A 22 0.20 15.76 10.32
CA SER A 22 -1.25 15.56 10.30
C SER A 22 -1.61 14.41 9.35
N THR A 23 -2.63 13.63 9.72
CA THR A 23 -3.17 12.59 8.84
C THR A 23 -4.68 12.55 8.90
N GLU A 24 -5.28 12.34 7.74
CA GLU A 24 -6.71 12.11 7.59
C GLU A 24 -6.96 10.81 6.81
N VAL A 25 -7.93 10.02 7.27
CA VAL A 25 -8.40 8.85 6.50
C VAL A 25 -9.54 9.32 5.61
N ILE A 26 -9.28 9.40 4.31
CA ILE A 26 -10.21 9.98 3.34
C ILE A 26 -11.30 8.98 2.94
N ALA A 27 -10.93 7.76 2.54
CA ALA A 27 -11.87 6.77 2.02
C ALA A 27 -11.37 5.34 2.15
N LYS A 28 -12.31 4.39 2.22
CA LYS A 28 -12.06 2.98 1.90
C LYS A 28 -12.53 2.75 0.47
N THR A 29 -11.60 2.40 -0.41
CA THR A 29 -11.85 2.27 -1.85
C THR A 29 -12.03 0.84 -2.30
N HIS A 30 -12.14 -0.11 -1.36
CA HIS A 30 -12.44 -1.53 -1.64
C HIS A 30 -11.50 -2.18 -2.66
N ASP A 31 -10.23 -1.78 -2.65
CA ASP A 31 -9.21 -2.24 -3.60
C ASP A 31 -9.53 -1.91 -5.08
N ASP A 32 -10.45 -0.97 -5.32
CA ASP A 32 -10.89 -0.55 -6.64
C ASP A 32 -10.13 0.69 -7.14
N ASP A 33 -9.58 0.58 -8.34
CA ASP A 33 -8.79 1.66 -8.96
C ASP A 33 -9.66 2.89 -9.27
N LEU A 34 -10.89 2.72 -9.77
CA LEU A 34 -11.74 3.86 -10.12
C LEU A 34 -12.16 4.65 -8.88
N GLN A 35 -12.55 3.96 -7.80
CA GLN A 35 -12.83 4.59 -6.52
C GLN A 35 -11.60 5.31 -5.99
N THR A 36 -10.42 4.69 -6.06
CA THR A 36 -9.18 5.30 -5.60
C THR A 36 -8.79 6.52 -6.42
N TYR A 37 -8.99 6.50 -7.73
CA TYR A 37 -8.81 7.64 -8.62
C TYR A 37 -9.73 8.80 -8.23
N ILE A 38 -11.04 8.54 -8.08
CA ILE A 38 -12.04 9.57 -7.75
C ILE A 38 -11.72 10.22 -6.41
N GLN A 39 -11.39 9.42 -5.39
CA GLN A 39 -11.06 9.93 -4.06
C GLN A 39 -9.73 10.70 -4.05
N THR A 40 -8.74 10.25 -4.82
CA THR A 40 -7.47 10.96 -4.95
C THR A 40 -7.67 12.32 -5.63
N GLN A 41 -8.47 12.41 -6.69
CA GLN A 41 -8.83 13.69 -7.30
C GLN A 41 -9.58 14.61 -6.33
N TYR A 42 -10.51 14.06 -5.55
CA TYR A 42 -11.20 14.84 -4.52
C TYR A 42 -10.20 15.49 -3.55
N VAL A 43 -9.23 14.72 -3.03
CA VAL A 43 -8.21 15.26 -2.12
C VAL A 43 -7.34 16.29 -2.80
N LEU A 44 -6.85 16.01 -4.01
CA LEU A 44 -5.99 16.95 -4.75
C LEU A 44 -6.66 18.31 -4.97
N ASN A 45 -7.98 18.33 -5.17
CA ASN A 45 -8.76 19.54 -5.43
C ASN A 45 -9.20 20.28 -4.16
N ASN A 46 -9.47 19.57 -3.06
CA ASN A 46 -10.06 20.14 -1.85
C ASN A 46 -9.06 20.33 -0.70
N HIS A 47 -7.90 19.67 -0.75
CA HIS A 47 -6.86 19.71 0.29
C HIS A 47 -5.53 20.16 -0.34
N PRO A 48 -5.32 21.48 -0.52
CA PRO A 48 -4.10 22.02 -1.13
C PRO A 48 -2.84 21.81 -0.26
N ASP A 49 -3.02 21.54 1.03
CA ASP A 49 -1.98 21.21 2.00
C ASP A 49 -1.53 19.74 1.93
N ALA A 50 -2.34 18.85 1.36
CA ALA A 50 -1.99 17.43 1.22
C ALA A 50 -0.82 17.26 0.24
N ASN A 51 0.32 16.79 0.73
CA ASN A 51 1.55 16.57 -0.06
C ASN A 51 2.03 15.10 -0.06
N ILE A 52 1.38 14.24 0.73
CA ILE A 52 1.69 12.81 0.83
C ILE A 52 0.40 12.00 0.70
N PHE A 53 0.41 11.02 -0.19
CA PHE A 53 -0.63 10.00 -0.29
C PHE A 53 -0.07 8.66 0.18
N PHE A 54 -0.74 8.04 1.15
CA PHE A 54 -0.39 6.70 1.63
C PHE A 54 -1.53 5.74 1.31
N TYR A 55 -1.31 4.77 0.41
CA TYR A 55 -2.28 3.75 0.08
C TYR A 55 -2.05 2.48 0.91
N ALA A 56 -2.97 2.20 1.84
CA ALA A 56 -2.86 1.09 2.79
C ALA A 56 -3.32 -0.28 2.25
N GLY A 57 -4.06 -0.28 1.13
CA GLY A 57 -4.60 -1.46 0.44
C GLY A 57 -4.22 -1.47 -1.06
N ALA A 58 -4.96 -2.23 -1.86
CA ALA A 58 -4.82 -2.20 -3.32
C ALA A 58 -5.56 -0.99 -3.93
N GLY A 59 -5.66 -0.92 -5.27
CA GLY A 59 -6.25 0.23 -5.97
C GLY A 59 -5.27 1.40 -6.20
N VAL A 60 -3.98 1.18 -5.94
CA VAL A 60 -2.94 2.25 -5.98
C VAL A 60 -2.80 2.86 -7.38
N TYR A 61 -3.17 2.13 -8.44
CA TYR A 61 -3.05 2.60 -9.83
C TYR A 61 -3.97 3.77 -10.12
N GLY A 62 -5.22 3.68 -9.67
CA GLY A 62 -6.14 4.81 -9.78
C GLY A 62 -5.59 6.08 -9.11
N GLY A 63 -4.99 5.92 -7.93
CA GLY A 63 -4.39 7.03 -7.20
C GLY A 63 -3.20 7.68 -7.92
N ILE A 64 -2.24 6.86 -8.35
CA ILE A 64 -1.08 7.33 -9.13
C ILE A 64 -1.54 8.03 -10.40
N ARG A 65 -2.53 7.46 -11.11
CA ARG A 65 -3.08 8.07 -12.32
C ARG A 65 -3.67 9.45 -12.04
N ALA A 66 -4.49 9.59 -10.99
CA ALA A 66 -5.07 10.87 -10.60
C ALA A 66 -4.00 11.93 -10.29
N ILE A 67 -2.91 11.54 -9.63
CA ILE A 67 -1.80 12.45 -9.32
C ILE A 67 -1.04 12.84 -10.59
N CYS A 68 -0.74 11.88 -11.47
CA CYS A 68 -0.04 12.14 -12.73
C CYS A 68 -0.83 13.05 -13.68
N GLU A 69 -2.16 12.94 -13.69
CA GLU A 69 -3.05 13.80 -14.48
C GLU A 69 -3.31 15.17 -13.81
N SER A 70 -2.82 15.38 -12.59
CA SER A 70 -2.97 16.64 -11.86
C SER A 70 -1.80 17.61 -12.11
N ASN A 71 -2.06 18.90 -11.93
CA ASN A 71 -1.02 19.93 -11.94
C ASN A 71 -0.14 19.94 -10.66
N ARG A 72 -0.36 18.97 -9.76
CA ARG A 72 0.35 18.86 -8.48
C ARG A 72 1.35 17.72 -8.45
N ARG A 73 1.50 16.95 -9.54
CA ARG A 73 2.37 15.77 -9.62
C ARG A 73 3.73 15.95 -8.91
N ASP A 74 4.44 17.03 -9.21
CA ASP A 74 5.80 17.27 -8.71
C ASP A 74 5.86 17.72 -7.24
N GLN A 75 4.70 17.94 -6.61
CA GLN A 75 4.54 18.33 -5.21
C GLN A 75 4.06 17.17 -4.32
N ILE A 76 3.73 16.02 -4.93
CA ILE A 76 3.12 14.89 -4.23
C ILE A 76 4.11 13.73 -4.14
N MET A 77 4.20 13.13 -2.95
CA MET A 77 4.86 11.85 -2.73
C MET A 77 3.83 10.75 -2.46
N VAL A 78 4.07 9.56 -3.01
CA VAL A 78 3.20 8.38 -2.84
C VAL A 78 3.94 7.27 -2.11
N PHE A 79 3.29 6.70 -1.09
CA PHE A 79 3.75 5.52 -0.36
C PHE A 79 2.67 4.42 -0.39
N ALA A 80 3.09 3.15 -0.43
CA ALA A 80 2.18 2.01 -0.42
C ALA A 80 2.82 0.75 0.20
N TYR A 81 1.99 -0.21 0.63
CA TYR A 81 2.45 -1.50 1.16
C TYR A 81 2.80 -2.54 0.09
N ASP A 82 2.47 -2.32 -1.17
CA ASP A 82 2.93 -3.13 -2.30
C ASP A 82 2.88 -2.25 -3.54
N LEU A 83 3.70 -2.60 -4.53
CA LEU A 83 3.67 -1.99 -5.86
C LEU A 83 3.62 -3.09 -6.90
N TYR A 84 2.76 -2.91 -7.89
CA TYR A 84 2.74 -3.70 -9.12
C TYR A 84 3.76 -3.14 -10.13
N ASP A 85 4.03 -3.89 -11.20
CA ASP A 85 5.15 -3.61 -12.10
C ASP A 85 5.07 -2.23 -12.78
N GLU A 86 3.88 -1.74 -13.08
CA GLU A 86 3.66 -0.41 -13.67
C GLU A 86 4.04 0.74 -12.71
N ALA A 87 4.02 0.50 -11.39
CA ALA A 87 4.49 1.45 -10.39
C ALA A 87 6.00 1.34 -10.12
N ARG A 88 6.64 0.23 -10.54
CA ARG A 88 8.08 0.01 -10.41
C ARG A 88 8.91 1.05 -11.15
N LYS A 89 8.41 1.61 -12.26
CA LYS A 89 9.12 2.68 -12.98
C LYS A 89 9.33 3.93 -12.10
N TYR A 90 8.30 4.34 -11.36
CA TYR A 90 8.39 5.51 -10.48
C TYR A 90 9.30 5.24 -9.27
N LEU A 91 9.31 3.99 -8.79
CA LEU A 91 10.24 3.54 -7.77
C LEU A 91 11.69 3.55 -8.26
N ASN A 92 11.94 3.02 -9.46
CA ASN A 92 13.28 2.97 -10.06
C ASN A 92 13.82 4.37 -10.39
N GLU A 93 12.94 5.27 -10.84
CA GLU A 93 13.29 6.67 -11.11
C GLU A 93 13.44 7.50 -9.82
N GLY A 94 12.98 6.98 -8.67
CA GLY A 94 13.00 7.70 -7.39
C GLY A 94 12.14 8.95 -7.37
N THR A 95 11.08 8.99 -8.20
CA THR A 95 10.24 10.17 -8.39
C THR A 95 8.98 10.11 -7.51
N LEU A 96 7.81 9.95 -8.13
CA LEU A 96 6.50 9.98 -7.48
C LEU A 96 6.36 8.97 -6.34
N ILE A 97 7.11 7.85 -6.40
CA ILE A 97 7.08 6.78 -5.41
C ILE A 97 8.49 6.56 -4.88
N PRO A 98 8.91 7.25 -3.82
CA PRO A 98 10.27 7.11 -3.28
C PRO A 98 10.49 5.78 -2.54
N LEU A 99 9.42 5.15 -2.02
CA LEU A 99 9.50 3.91 -1.24
C LEU A 99 8.18 3.14 -1.26
N ALA A 100 8.27 1.80 -1.21
CA ALA A 100 7.15 0.92 -0.85
C ALA A 100 7.55 -0.13 0.19
N LEU A 101 6.61 -0.47 1.05
CA LEU A 101 6.79 -1.40 2.17
C LEU A 101 6.44 -2.83 1.75
N TYR A 102 7.36 -3.51 1.06
CA TYR A 102 7.12 -4.86 0.53
C TYR A 102 6.76 -5.90 1.60
N GLN A 103 5.72 -6.70 1.34
CA GLN A 103 5.26 -7.74 2.27
C GLN A 103 5.98 -9.08 2.16
N ASP A 104 6.73 -9.33 1.09
CA ASP A 104 7.38 -10.62 0.82
C ASP A 104 6.40 -11.83 0.74
N PRO A 105 5.36 -11.77 -0.12
CA PRO A 105 4.35 -12.82 -0.22
C PRO A 105 4.93 -14.17 -0.67
N TYR A 106 6.01 -14.18 -1.46
CA TYR A 106 6.67 -15.42 -1.87
C TYR A 106 7.24 -16.17 -0.66
N ASN A 107 8.03 -15.49 0.19
CA ASN A 107 8.60 -16.14 1.36
C ASN A 107 7.54 -16.47 2.41
N GLN A 108 6.44 -15.71 2.48
CA GLN A 108 5.28 -16.10 3.30
C GLN A 108 4.74 -17.47 2.87
N GLY A 109 4.50 -17.67 1.57
CA GLY A 109 4.03 -18.96 1.04
C GLY A 109 5.05 -20.09 1.23
N TYR A 110 6.31 -19.83 0.91
CA TYR A 110 7.39 -20.81 1.06
C TYR A 110 7.59 -21.25 2.53
N SER A 111 7.60 -20.28 3.45
CA SER A 111 7.76 -20.55 4.88
C SER A 111 6.55 -21.29 5.45
N ALA A 112 5.33 -20.97 5.00
CA ALA A 112 4.13 -21.69 5.41
C ALA A 112 4.24 -23.20 5.12
N VAL A 113 4.70 -23.58 3.92
CA VAL A 113 4.90 -25.00 3.58
C VAL A 113 5.95 -25.65 4.48
N LYS A 114 7.08 -24.99 4.72
CA LYS A 114 8.11 -25.50 5.65
C LYS A 114 7.56 -25.76 7.05
N ILE A 115 6.80 -24.82 7.59
CA ILE A 115 6.18 -24.92 8.92
C ILE A 115 5.21 -26.10 8.95
N ILE A 116 4.36 -26.26 7.93
CA ILE A 116 3.40 -27.37 7.84
C ILE A 116 4.13 -28.73 7.86
N ILE A 117 5.20 -28.90 7.07
CA ILE A 117 6.00 -30.13 7.07
C ILE A 117 6.60 -30.38 8.45
N CYS A 118 7.26 -29.37 9.04
CA CYS A 118 7.86 -29.49 10.38
C CYS A 118 6.83 -29.87 11.46
N TYR A 119 5.65 -29.26 11.43
CA TYR A 119 4.62 -29.48 12.44
C TYR A 119 3.91 -30.83 12.27
N THR A 120 3.63 -31.25 11.03
CA THR A 120 2.90 -32.49 10.76
C THR A 120 3.78 -33.73 10.73
N GLY A 121 5.09 -33.58 10.53
CA GLY A 121 6.02 -34.69 10.31
C GLY A 121 5.76 -35.47 9.01
N LYS A 122 4.87 -34.97 8.15
CA LYS A 122 4.49 -35.61 6.88
C LYS A 122 5.42 -35.15 5.76
N ALA A 123 5.78 -36.09 4.89
CA ALA A 123 6.41 -35.76 3.63
C ALA A 123 5.42 -35.02 2.71
N LEU A 124 5.90 -34.16 1.81
CA LEU A 124 5.06 -33.31 0.93
C LEU A 124 3.98 -34.09 0.16
N ASN A 125 4.31 -35.32 -0.26
CA ASN A 125 3.43 -36.24 -0.96
C ASN A 125 2.28 -36.82 -0.10
N GLN A 126 2.28 -36.60 1.21
CA GLN A 126 1.24 -37.05 2.14
C GLN A 126 0.36 -35.89 2.66
N ILE A 127 0.69 -34.66 2.28
CA ILE A 127 -0.03 -33.44 2.68
C ILE A 127 -1.00 -33.01 1.58
N PHE A 128 -0.63 -33.22 0.30
CA PHE A 128 -1.41 -32.80 -0.87
C PHE A 128 -1.90 -33.99 -1.71
N THR A 129 -2.55 -34.97 -1.09
CA THR A 129 -3.29 -35.99 -1.84
C THR A 129 -4.72 -35.51 -2.08
N ASN A 130 -5.10 -35.44 -3.37
CA ASN A 130 -6.47 -35.17 -3.85
C ASN A 130 -7.51 -36.09 -3.20
#